data_AF-A0A842ZV01-F1
#
_entry.id   AF-A0A842ZV01-F1
#
_cell.length_a   1.000
_cell.length_b   1.000
_cell.length_c   1.000
_cell.angle_alpha   90.00
_cell.angle_beta   90.00
_cell.angle_gamma   90.00
#
_symmetry.space_group_name_H-M   'P 1'
#
loop_
_entity.id
_entity.type
_entity.pdbx_description
1 polymer ?
#
loop_
_entity_poly.entity_id
_entity_poly.type
_entity_poly.pdbx_seq_one_letter_code
_entity_poly.pdbx_strand_id
1 'polypeptide(L)' 'MITQLENEIMKNIRTIPQVSLSLLLSGGIDSSLVLALLKKVYPKIPIHTFSLASVMTI' A
#
# COMPACT_ATOMS: atom_id res chain seq x y z
N MET A 1 7.54 20.65 5.67
CA MET A 1 7.95 19.68 4.62
C MET A 1 7.29 18.32 4.81
N ILE A 2 7.56 17.57 5.89
CA ILE A 2 6.96 16.24 6.13
C ILE A 2 5.42 16.28 6.15
N THR A 3 4.83 17.26 6.84
CA THR A 3 3.36 17.41 6.92
C THR A 3 2.70 17.68 5.57
N GLN A 4 3.38 18.43 4.68
CA GLN A 4 2.85 18.72 3.34
C GLN A 4 2.86 17.46 2.46
N LEU A 5 3.94 16.67 2.56
CA LEU A 5 4.04 15.39 1.88
C LEU A 5 2.96 14.41 2.38
N GLU A 6 2.77 14.29 3.69
CA GLU A 6 1.69 13.46 4.26
C GLU A 6 0.32 13.91 3.74
N ASN A 7 0.04 15.22 3.73
CA ASN A 7 -1.23 15.74 3.23
C ASN A 7 -1.48 15.40 1.76
N GLU A 8 -0.47 15.53 0.90
CA GLU A 8 -0.63 15.21 -0.53
C GLU A 8 -0.81 13.70 -0.74
N ILE A 9 -0.08 12.85 0.00
CA ILE A 9 -0.26 11.39 -0.04
C ILE A 9 -1.68 11.02 0.38
N MET A 10 -2.16 11.58 1.50
CA MET A 10 -3.50 11.28 2.02
C MET A 10 -4.61 11.74 1.08
N LYS A 11 -4.43 12.89 0.43
CA LYS A 11 -5.34 13.39 -0.62
C LYS A 11 -5.43 12.42 -1.79
N ASN A 12 -4.31 11.90 -2.28
CA ASN A 12 -4.28 10.94 -3.38
C ASN A 12 -4.85 9.57 -2.97
N ILE A 13 -4.58 9.08 -1.76
CA ILE A 13 -5.16 7.81 -1.30
C ILE A 13 -6.70 7.90 -1.23
N ARG A 14 -7.23 9.06 -0.84
CA ARG A 14 -8.68 9.30 -0.74
C ARG A 14 -9.42 9.31 -2.08
N THR A 15 -8.72 9.39 -3.21
CA THR A 15 -9.33 9.28 -4.54
C THR A 15 -9.45 7.84 -5.03
N ILE A 16 -8.80 6.88 -4.36
CA ILE A 16 -8.87 5.47 -4.70
C ILE A 16 -10.30 4.96 -4.40
N PRO A 17 -10.98 4.31 -5.37
CA PRO A 17 -12.31 3.75 -5.15
C PRO A 17 -12.33 2.74 -4.01
N GLN A 18 -13.40 2.75 -3.21
CA GLN A 18 -13.54 1.85 -2.05
C GLN A 18 -13.97 0.43 -2.45
N VAL A 19 -13.22 -0.20 -3.33
CA VAL A 19 -13.40 -1.58 -3.79
C VAL A 19 -12.29 -2.47 -3.24
N SER A 20 -12.41 -3.79 -3.38
CA SER A 20 -11.33 -4.71 -3.01
C SER A 20 -10.03 -4.35 -3.75
N LEU A 21 -8.93 -4.22 -3.00
CA LEU A 21 -7.62 -3.84 -3.55
C LEU A 21 -6.66 -5.02 -3.58
N SER A 22 -5.77 -5.02 -4.57
CA SER A 22 -4.66 -5.98 -4.67
C SER A 22 -3.33 -5.24 -4.67
N LEU A 23 -2.36 -5.69 -3.88
CA LEU A 23 -1.04 -5.07 -3.72
C LEU A 23 0.08 -6.10 -3.89
N LEU A 24 1.16 -5.69 -4.54
CA LEU A 24 2.41 -6.44 -4.58
C LEU A 24 3.33 -5.98 -3.45
N LEU A 25 3.78 -6.92 -2.63
CA LEU A 25 4.75 -6.71 -1.56
C LEU A 25 6.10 -7.30 -1.99
N SER A 26 7.09 -6.42 -2.15
CA SER A 26 8.46 -6.81 -2.49
C SER A 26 9.29 -7.25 -1.28
N GLY A 27 8.76 -7.08 -0.06
CA GLY A 27 9.52 -7.18 1.18
C GLY A 27 10.28 -5.90 1.54
N GLY A 28 10.30 -4.90 0.65
CA GLY A 28 10.88 -3.58 0.92
C GLY A 28 9.97 -2.68 1.76
N ILE A 29 10.58 -1.67 2.38
CA ILE A 29 9.89 -0.69 3.23
C ILE A 29 8.83 0.11 2.46
N ASP A 30 9.07 0.41 1.20
CA ASP A 30 8.16 1.25 0.40
C ASP A 30 6.81 0.57 0.18
N SER A 31 6.82 -0.70 -0.26
CA SER A 31 5.59 -1.49 -0.45
C SER A 31 4.83 -1.70 0.86
N SER A 32 5.57 -1.83 1.97
CA SER A 32 5.01 -1.95 3.31
C SER A 32 4.35 -0.65 3.79
N LEU A 33 4.97 0.50 3.50
CA LEU A 33 4.44 1.81 3.83
C LEU A 33 3.14 2.09 3.05
N VAL A 34 3.11 1.76 1.76
CA VAL A 34 1.89 1.88 0.95
C VAL A 34 0.74 1.07 1.56
N LEU A 35 0.99 -0.19 1.92
CA LEU A 35 -0.01 -1.04 2.60
C LEU A 35 -0.50 -0.42 3.92
N ALA A 36 0.42 0.07 4.75
CA ALA A 36 0.10 0.66 6.04
C ALA A 36 -0.78 1.91 5.88
N LEU A 37 -0.45 2.79 4.93
CA LEU A 37 -1.23 4.00 4.65
C LEU A 37 -2.62 3.67 4.10
N LEU A 38 -2.72 2.69 3.20
CA LEU A 38 -4.01 2.23 2.68
C LEU A 38 -4.88 1.68 3.81
N LYS A 39 -4.34 0.88 4.74
CA LYS A 39 -5.09 0.39 5.90
C LYS A 39 -5.45 1.45 6.91
N LYS A 40 -4.62 2.49 7.07
CA LYS A 40 -4.93 3.65 7.92
C LYS A 40 -6.15 4.42 7.38
N VAL A 41 -6.24 4.61 6.06
CA VAL A 41 -7.36 5.35 5.43
C VAL A 41 -8.59 4.46 5.28
N TYR A 42 -8.41 3.19 4.92
CA TYR A 42 -9.48 2.26 4.60
C TYR A 42 -9.39 0.97 5.45
N PRO A 43 -9.70 1.05 6.75
CA PRO A 43 -9.50 -0.08 7.67
C PRO A 43 -10.33 -1.32 7.27
N LYS A 44 -11.52 -1.09 6.73
CA LYS A 44 -12.50 -2.15 6.41
C LYS A 44 -12.42 -2.69 4.98
N ILE A 45 -11.68 -2.03 4.09
CA ILE A 45 -11.56 -2.51 2.70
C ILE A 45 -10.75 -3.82 2.68
N PRO A 46 -11.24 -4.87 2.01
CA PRO A 46 -10.44 -6.07 1.75
C PRO A 46 -9.21 -5.72 0.92
N ILE A 47 -8.03 -6.14 1.39
CA ILE A 47 -6.77 -5.95 0.68
C ILE A 47 -6.11 -7.31 0.53
N HIS A 48 -5.93 -7.75 -0.71
CA HIS A 48 -5.18 -8.94 -1.07
C HIS A 48 -3.74 -8.57 -1.34
N THR A 49 -2.80 -9.29 -0.73
CA THR A 49 -1.37 -9.06 -0.93
C THR A 49 -0.75 -10.24 -1.65
N PHE A 50 0.15 -9.94 -2.57
CA PHE A 50 0.92 -10.92 -3.33
C PHE A 50 2.39 -10.62 -3.15
N SER A 51 3.22 -11.64 -3.05
CA SER A 51 4.67 -11.48 -3.09
C SER A 51 5.23 -12.40 -4.16
N LEU A 52 6.18 -11.89 -4.92
CA LEU A 52 6.93 -12.69 -5.88
C LEU A 52 8.12 -13.29 -5.14
N ALA A 53 8.02 -14.58 -4.81
CA ALA A 53 9.18 -15.33 -4.38
C ALA A 53 10.12 -15.47 -5.57
N SER A 54 11.31 -14.87 -5.49
CA SER A 54 12.38 -15.21 -6.43
C SER A 54 12.73 -16.68 -6.23
N VAL A 55 12.50 -17.51 -7.24
CA VAL A 55 13.06 -18.87 -7.25
C VAL A 55 14.56 -18.71 -7.41
N MET A 56 15.29 -18.80 -6.29
CA MET A 56 16.73 -18.90 -6.33
C MET A 56 17.08 -20.30 -6.86
N THR A 57 17.30 -20.38 -8.17
CA THR A 57 17.88 -21.57 -8.80
C THR A 57 19.32 -21.66 -8.29
N ILE A 58 19.58 -22.63 -7.40
CA ILE A 58 20.92 -22.99 -6.91
C ILE A 58 21.62 -23.77 -8.01
#